data_AF-A0A2W4Z2X2-F1
#
_entry.id   AF-A0A2W4Z2X2-F1
#
_cell.length_a   1.000
_cell.length_b   1.000
_cell.length_c   1.000
_cell.angle_alpha   90.00
_cell.angle_beta   90.00
_cell.angle_gamma   90.00
#
_symmetry.space_group_name_H-M   'P 1'
#
loop_
_entity.id
_entity.type
_entity.pdbx_description
1 polymer ?
#
loop_
_entity_poly.entity_id
_entity_poly.type
_entity_poly.pdbx_seq_one_letter_code
_entity_poly.pdbx_strand_id
1 'polypeptide(L)' 'MFFSVVIPTYNRQPILEKCLRAIEHQVLRADGPVTGYEIVLVDDGSTDGTVEWIQA' A
#
# COMPACT_ATOMS: atom_id res chain seq x y z
N MET A 1 -8.18 14.62 -8.95
CA MET A 1 -7.62 14.62 -7.58
C MET A 1 -6.69 13.44 -7.47
N PHE A 2 -5.49 13.70 -6.98
CA PHE A 2 -4.46 12.71 -6.74
C PHE A 2 -4.42 12.40 -5.25
N PHE A 3 -4.38 11.12 -4.87
CA PHE A 3 -4.36 10.69 -3.46
C PHE A 3 -2.98 10.22 -3.01
N SER A 4 -2.64 10.50 -1.76
CA SER A 4 -1.55 9.83 -1.07
C SER A 4 -2.15 8.89 -0.03
N VAL A 5 -1.98 7.58 -0.24
CA VAL A 5 -2.46 6.54 0.67
C VAL A 5 -1.34 6.20 1.64
N VAL A 6 -1.45 6.69 2.89
CA VAL A 6 -0.45 6.45 3.93
C VAL A 6 -0.81 5.20 4.72
N ILE A 7 0.11 4.23 4.77
CA ILE A 7 -0.09 2.93 5.45
C ILE A 7 0.97 2.77 6.53
N PRO A 8 0.65 2.97 7.83
CA PRO A 8 1.51 2.53 8.91
C PRO A 8 1.36 1.01 9.13
N THR A 9 2.47 0.30 9.34
CA THR A 9 2.46 -1.15 9.56
C THR A 9 3.45 -1.57 10.65
N TYR A 10 3.10 -2.62 11.38
CA TYR A 10 3.96 -3.30 12.35
C TYR A 10 3.57 -4.78 12.43
N ASN A 11 4.48 -5.68 12.10
CA ASN A 11 4.31 -7.14 12.17
C ASN A 11 3.01 -7.66 11.50
N ARG A 12 2.74 -7.25 10.26
CA ARG A 12 1.48 -7.48 9.54
C ARG A 12 1.68 -7.99 8.11
N GLN A 13 2.83 -8.56 7.77
CA GLN A 13 3.17 -8.94 6.39
C GLN A 13 2.02 -9.62 5.60
N PRO A 14 1.33 -10.67 6.12
CA PRO A 14 0.32 -11.37 5.32
C PRO A 14 -0.93 -10.55 5.01
N ILE A 15 -1.25 -9.56 5.86
CA ILE A 15 -2.38 -8.66 5.67
C ILE A 15 -1.96 -7.49 4.77
N LEU A 16 -0.75 -6.97 4.98
CA LEU A 16 -0.18 -5.90 4.16
C LEU A 16 -0.11 -6.33 2.69
N GLU A 17 0.32 -7.56 2.41
CA GLU A 17 0.32 -8.12 1.05
C GLU A 17 -1.06 -8.07 0.39
N LYS A 18 -2.10 -8.52 1.09
CA LYS A 18 -3.47 -8.49 0.57
C LYS A 18 -3.93 -7.06 0.31
N CYS A 19 -3.57 -6.12 1.19
CA CYS A 19 -3.89 -4.71 1.05
C CYS A 19 -3.24 -4.11 -0.20
N LEU A 20 -1.92 -4.28 -0.35
CA LEU A 20 -1.18 -3.74 -1.50
C LEU A 20 -1.66 -4.34 -2.81
N ARG A 21 -1.90 -5.65 -2.87
CA ARG A 21 -2.49 -6.30 -4.05
C ARG A 21 -3.90 -5.76 -4.37
N ALA A 22 -4.73 -5.49 -3.36
CA ALA A 22 -6.06 -4.93 -3.59
C ALA A 22 -6.02 -3.49 -4.12
N ILE A 23 -5.03 -2.70 -3.68
CA ILE A 23 -4.80 -1.34 -4.16
C ILE A 23 -4.29 -1.36 -5.61
N GLU A 24 -3.31 -2.23 -5.91
CA GLU A 24 -2.74 -2.39 -7.25
C GLU A 24 -3.81 -2.73 -8.31
N HIS A 25 -4.80 -3.55 -7.93
CA HIS A 25 -5.90 -3.93 -8.83
C HIS A 25 -7.08 -2.93 -8.87
N GLN A 26 -6.97 -1.74 -8.28
CA GLN A 26 -8.03 -0.74 -8.37
C GLN A 26 -8.20 -0.23 -9.80
N VAL A 27 -9.45 -0.22 -10.28
CA VAL A 27 -9.80 0.36 -11.59
C VAL A 27 -10.27 1.80 -11.38
N LEU A 28 -9.45 2.76 -11.79
CA LEU A 28 -9.83 4.16 -11.78
C LEU A 28 -10.71 4.49 -12.99
N ARG A 29 -11.81 5.20 -12.74
CA ARG A 29 -12.69 5.65 -13.81
C ARG A 29 -12.02 6.75 -14.64
N ALA A 30 -11.98 6.58 -15.97
CA ALA A 30 -11.42 7.58 -16.88
C ALA A 30 -12.17 8.93 -16.85
N ASP A 31 -13.47 8.91 -16.57
CA ASP A 31 -14.33 10.09 -16.39
C ASP A 31 -14.45 10.53 -14.92
N GLY A 32 -13.72 9.87 -14.02
CA GLY A 32 -13.81 10.08 -12.59
C GLY A 32 -12.99 11.28 -12.10
N PRO A 33 -13.31 11.79 -10.90
CA PRO A 33 -12.55 12.88 -10.29
C PRO A 33 -11.17 12.43 -9.78
N VAL A 34 -10.83 11.14 -9.86
CA VAL A 34 -9.59 10.56 -9.33
C VAL A 34 -8.61 10.35 -10.48
N THR A 35 -7.46 11.01 -10.40
CA THR A 35 -6.46 11.02 -11.47
C THR A 35 -5.31 10.05 -11.22
N GLY A 36 -5.21 9.49 -10.01
CA GLY A 36 -4.14 8.59 -9.61
C GLY A 36 -3.96 8.57 -8.10
N TYR A 37 -3.01 7.76 -7.64
CA TYR A 37 -2.60 7.70 -6.25
C TYR A 37 -1.13 7.29 -6.12
N GLU A 38 -0.55 7.59 -4.97
CA GLU A 38 0.70 7.02 -4.47
C GLU A 38 0.45 6.27 -3.16
N ILE A 39 1.36 5.37 -2.81
CA ILE A 39 1.34 4.66 -1.52
C ILE A 39 2.59 5.08 -0.75
N VAL A 40 2.39 5.57 0.48
CA VAL A 40 3.46 5.89 1.42
C VAL A 40 3.39 4.89 2.57
N LEU A 41 4.21 3.83 2.49
CA LEU A 41 4.30 2.80 3.51
C LEU A 41 5.30 3.22 4.59
N VAL A 42 4.87 3.19 5.86
CA VAL A 42 5.71 3.50 7.03
C VAL A 42 5.76 2.28 7.92
N ASP A 43 6.93 1.68 8.04
CA ASP A 43 7.18 0.56 8.96
C ASP A 43 7.57 1.08 10.35
N ASP A 44 6.96 0.52 11.40
CA ASP A 44 7.22 0.86 12.80
C ASP A 44 8.17 -0.17 13.46
N GLY A 45 9.22 -0.56 12.74
CA GLY A 45 10.24 -1.48 13.24
C GLY A 45 9.80 -2.94 13.28
N SER A 46 9.15 -3.43 12.23
CA SER A 46 8.71 -4.82 12.15
C SER A 46 9.87 -5.81 12.24
N THR A 47 9.60 -6.96 12.85
CA THR A 47 10.55 -8.08 13.04
C THR A 47 10.03 -9.38 12.43
N ASP A 48 8.93 -9.33 11.67
CA ASP A 48 8.26 -10.49 11.08
C ASP A 48 8.67 -10.78 9.62
N GLY A 49 9.63 -10.04 9.07
CA GLY A 49 10.02 -10.12 7.66
C GLY A 49 9.28 -9.12 6.75
N THR A 50 8.43 -8.24 7.28
CA THR A 50 7.67 -7.25 6.49
C THR A 50 8.59 -6.39 5.61
N VAL A 51 9.71 -5.89 6.15
CA VAL A 51 10.61 -4.97 5.43
C VAL A 51 11.36 -5.69 4.32
N GLU A 52 11.91 -6.86 4.62
CA GLU A 52 12.62 -7.70 3.66
C GLU A 52 11.70 -8.11 2.51
N TRP A 53 10.44 -8.43 2.83
CA TRP A 53 9.42 -8.78 1.83
C TRP A 53 9.08 -7.61 0.90
N ILE A 54 9.03 -6.37 1.41
CA ILE A 54 8.77 -5.17 0.58
C ILE A 54 9.96 -4.81 -0.32
N GLN A 55 11.19 -5.08 0.13
CA GLN A 55 12.42 -4.72 -0.59
C GLN A 55 12.89 -5.78 -1.59
N ALA A 56 12.30 -6.97 -1.58
CA ALA A 56 12.62 -8.09 -2.48
C ALA A 56 12.06 -7.88 -3.90
#